data_AF-A0A9X4KL80-F1
#
_entry.id   AF-A0A9X4KL80-F1
#
_cell.length_a   1.000
_cell.length_b   1.000
_cell.length_c   1.000
_cell.angle_alpha   90.00
_cell.angle_beta   90.00
_cell.angle_gamma   90.00
#
_symmetry.space_group_name_H-M   'P 1'
#
loop_
_entity.id
_entity.type
_entity.pdbx_description
1 polymer ?
#
loop_
_entity_poly.entity_id
_entity_poly.type
_entity_poly.pdbx_seq_one_letter_code
_entity_poly.pdbx_strand_id
1 'polypeptide(L)'
;MHYTLDDNGKVLLKPSGNGGEQGGTVGYEGVQYTQGNWFILKTIGGEYPDPLDKWDQYRAANAQSVKSKLFGFTPDLAGMSIQIDNIRTVWEKYYPGLMTGSVDVDAVLPKFNAELRQAGLDAVRAEVQRQLDAWRARHTP
;
A
#
# COMPACT_ATOMS: atom_id res chain seq x y z
N MET A 1 22.49 9.72 -20.85
CA MET A 1 21.18 9.06 -20.67
C MET A 1 21.40 7.58 -20.39
N HIS A 2 20.75 7.06 -19.34
CA HIS A 2 20.96 5.71 -18.79
C HIS A 2 20.10 4.61 -19.45
N TYR A 3 19.49 4.89 -20.61
CA TYR A 3 18.68 3.93 -21.37
C TYR A 3 18.81 4.14 -22.88
N THR A 4 18.41 3.13 -23.66
CA THR A 4 18.10 3.22 -25.09
C THR A 4 16.65 2.84 -25.34
N LEU A 5 16.13 3.12 -26.54
CA LEU A 5 14.81 2.68 -26.95
C LEU A 5 14.93 1.52 -27.94
N ASP A 6 14.02 0.54 -27.87
CA ASP A 6 13.86 -0.47 -28.92
C ASP A 6 13.01 0.07 -30.09
N ASP A 7 12.85 -0.74 -31.15
CA ASP A 7 12.07 -0.38 -32.35
C ASP A 7 10.59 -0.08 -32.04
N ASN A 8 10.09 -0.56 -30.90
CA ASN A 8 8.74 -0.31 -30.42
C ASN A 8 8.67 0.89 -29.46
N GLY A 9 9.76 1.63 -29.28
CA GLY A 9 9.86 2.78 -28.40
C GLY A 9 9.85 2.44 -26.90
N LYS A 10 10.07 1.17 -26.53
CA LYS A 10 10.19 0.72 -25.13
C LYS A 10 11.58 1.00 -24.58
N VAL A 11 11.66 1.19 -23.27
CA VAL A 11 12.92 1.48 -22.57
C VAL A 11 13.73 0.20 -22.40
N LEU A 12 14.96 0.22 -22.90
CA LEU A 12 16.01 -0.74 -22.63
C LEU A 12 16.99 -0.11 -21.63
N LEU A 13 17.01 -0.64 -20.40
CA LEU A 13 17.89 -0.16 -19.34
C LEU A 13 19.32 -0.58 -19.64
N LYS A 14 20.27 0.35 -19.52
CA LYS A 14 21.69 0.00 -19.67
C LYS A 14 22.18 -0.67 -18.37
N PRO A 15 22.94 -1.77 -18.45
CA PRO A 15 23.54 -2.38 -17.28
C PRO A 15 24.39 -1.38 -16.50
N SER A 16 24.36 -1.46 -15.17
CA SER A 16 25.22 -0.62 -14.33
C SER A 16 26.59 -1.28 -14.19
N GLY A 17 27.51 -1.01 -15.12
CA GLY A 17 28.90 -1.44 -15.04
C GLY A 17 29.71 -1.06 -16.28
N ASN A 18 31.03 -0.90 -16.13
CA ASN A 18 31.99 -0.59 -17.21
C ASN A 18 32.25 -1.78 -18.16
N GLY A 19 31.26 -2.64 -18.43
CA GLY A 19 31.41 -3.83 -19.26
C GLY A 19 30.22 -3.98 -20.19
N GLY A 20 30.48 -4.01 -21.50
CA GLY A 20 29.49 -4.25 -22.55
C GLY A 20 28.99 -5.69 -22.61
N GLU A 21 28.61 -6.26 -21.46
CA GLU A 21 28.02 -7.60 -21.38
C GLU A 21 26.49 -7.49 -21.33
N GLN A 22 25.85 -8.13 -22.31
CA GLN A 22 24.40 -8.34 -22.33
C GLN A 22 24.05 -9.28 -21.17
N GLY A 23 23.47 -8.72 -20.10
CA GLY A 23 23.09 -9.48 -18.90
C GLY A 23 23.49 -8.86 -17.56
N GLY A 24 24.11 -7.66 -17.54
CA GLY A 24 24.48 -7.02 -16.27
C GLY A 24 23.29 -6.54 -15.45
N THR A 25 23.37 -6.74 -14.14
CA THR A 25 22.38 -6.30 -13.15
C THR A 25 22.14 -4.79 -13.29
N VAL A 26 20.88 -4.39 -13.37
CA VAL A 26 20.54 -2.97 -13.31
C VAL A 26 20.95 -2.46 -11.93
N GLY A 27 21.64 -1.32 -11.89
CA GLY A 27 22.21 -0.76 -10.65
C GLY A 27 21.14 -0.31 -9.67
N TYR A 28 21.51 0.51 -8.68
CA TYR A 28 20.53 1.12 -7.78
C TYR A 28 19.49 1.92 -8.59
N GLU A 29 18.28 1.39 -8.69
CA GLU A 29 17.13 2.07 -9.28
C GLU A 29 16.25 2.67 -8.18
N GLY A 30 15.65 3.83 -8.46
CA GLY A 30 14.62 4.37 -7.58
C GLY A 30 13.42 3.43 -7.52
N VAL A 31 12.74 3.39 -6.37
CA VAL A 31 11.51 2.60 -6.19
C VAL A 31 10.42 3.14 -7.12
N GLN A 32 10.12 2.44 -8.22
CA GLN A 32 9.36 3.00 -9.33
C GLN A 32 7.96 3.55 -8.94
N TYR A 33 7.26 2.94 -7.97
CA TYR A 33 5.91 3.39 -7.58
C TYR A 33 5.91 4.75 -6.85
N THR A 34 7.07 5.23 -6.38
CA THR A 34 7.20 6.55 -5.75
C THR A 34 7.51 7.65 -6.77
N GLN A 35 7.85 7.26 -8.01
CA GLN A 35 8.31 8.15 -9.07
C GLN A 35 7.13 8.65 -9.92
N GLY A 36 6.39 9.62 -9.39
CA GLY A 36 5.42 10.40 -10.16
C GLY A 36 4.30 9.61 -10.85
N ASN A 37 3.74 10.18 -11.92
CA ASN A 37 2.63 9.57 -12.65
C ASN A 37 3.13 8.45 -13.57
N TRP A 38 2.60 7.24 -13.40
CA TRP A 38 2.97 6.09 -14.21
C TRP A 38 2.44 6.16 -15.66
N PHE A 39 1.30 6.82 -15.89
CA PHE A 39 0.67 6.85 -17.21
C PHE A 39 1.40 7.69 -18.26
N ILE A 40 2.46 8.40 -17.87
CA ILE A 40 3.34 9.16 -18.79
C ILE A 40 4.64 8.40 -19.10
N LEU A 41 4.90 7.28 -18.43
CA LEU A 41 6.11 6.49 -18.61
C LEU A 41 6.06 5.68 -19.91
N LYS A 42 7.22 5.44 -20.51
CA LYS A 42 7.38 4.42 -21.55
C LYS A 42 7.36 3.03 -20.90
N THR A 43 6.86 2.03 -21.61
CA THR A 43 6.90 0.62 -21.18
C THR A 43 8.33 0.08 -21.24
N ILE A 44 8.66 -0.91 -20.40
CA ILE A 44 10.00 -1.54 -20.37
C ILE A 44 10.08 -2.67 -21.41
N GLY A 45 11.19 -2.72 -22.15
CA GLY A 45 11.51 -3.81 -23.09
C GLY A 45 12.54 -4.79 -22.51
N GLY A 46 13.21 -5.55 -23.36
CA GLY A 46 14.29 -6.47 -22.96
C GLY A 46 13.83 -7.91 -22.76
N GLU A 47 14.48 -8.66 -21.88
CA GLU A 47 14.24 -10.09 -21.66
C GLU A 47 12.82 -10.38 -21.14
N TYR A 48 12.28 -9.48 -20.32
CA TYR A 48 10.91 -9.55 -19.78
C TYR A 48 10.14 -8.27 -20.16
N PRO A 49 9.69 -8.15 -21.42
CA PRO A 49 9.08 -6.93 -21.90
C PRO A 49 7.67 -6.75 -21.32
N ASP A 50 7.36 -5.52 -20.94
CA ASP A 50 5.99 -5.09 -20.65
C ASP A 50 5.09 -5.27 -21.89
N PRO A 51 3.79 -5.54 -21.73
CA PRO A 51 2.82 -5.42 -22.81
C PRO A 51 2.85 -4.01 -23.44
N LEU A 52 2.69 -3.92 -24.77
CA LEU A 52 2.68 -2.62 -25.48
C LEU A 52 1.51 -1.73 -25.02
N ASP A 53 0.39 -2.35 -24.70
CA ASP A 53 -0.86 -1.75 -24.25
C ASP A 53 -1.00 -1.73 -22.72
N LYS A 54 0.09 -1.97 -21.97
CA LYS A 54 0.11 -2.02 -20.49
C LYS A 54 -0.70 -0.88 -19.85
N TRP A 55 -0.50 0.35 -20.30
CA TRP A 55 -1.20 1.51 -19.75
C TRP A 55 -2.69 1.55 -20.08
N ASP A 56 -3.10 1.03 -21.23
CA ASP A 56 -4.52 0.95 -21.60
C ASP A 56 -5.22 -0.15 -20.81
N GLN A 57 -4.55 -1.27 -20.57
CA GLN A 57 -5.04 -2.31 -19.66
C GLN A 57 -5.26 -1.77 -18.25
N TYR A 58 -4.28 -1.02 -17.70
CA TYR A 58 -4.45 -0.37 -16.39
C TYR A 58 -5.56 0.68 -16.38
N ARG A 59 -5.71 1.48 -17.44
CA ARG A 59 -6.82 2.44 -17.56
C ARG A 59 -8.17 1.74 -17.57
N ALA A 60 -8.31 0.64 -18.32
CA ALA A 60 -9.52 -0.16 -18.37
C ALA A 60 -9.86 -0.76 -17.00
N ALA A 61 -8.86 -1.35 -16.32
CA ALA A 61 -9.03 -1.91 -14.98
C ALA A 61 -9.42 -0.83 -13.95
N ASN A 62 -8.78 0.35 -14.00
CA ASN A 62 -9.11 1.47 -13.13
C ASN A 62 -10.53 2.00 -13.36
N ALA A 63 -10.99 2.04 -14.62
CA ALA A 63 -12.35 2.46 -14.96
C ALA A 63 -13.41 1.47 -14.43
N GLN A 64 -13.07 0.19 -14.33
CA GLN A 64 -13.95 -0.86 -13.79
C GLN A 64 -13.87 -0.99 -12.26
N SER A 65 -12.93 -0.29 -11.61
CA SER A 65 -12.68 -0.45 -10.18
C SER A 65 -13.82 0.12 -9.34
N VAL A 66 -14.34 -0.70 -8.43
CA VAL A 66 -15.37 -0.29 -7.48
C VAL A 66 -14.72 0.50 -6.35
N LYS A 67 -15.04 1.80 -6.26
CA LYS A 67 -14.59 2.63 -5.15
C LYS A 67 -15.21 2.16 -3.84
N SER A 68 -14.39 2.08 -2.78
CA SER A 68 -14.89 1.83 -1.43
C SER A 68 -15.91 2.89 -1.03
N LYS A 69 -17.00 2.48 -0.38
CA LYS A 69 -18.00 3.40 0.21
C LYS A 69 -17.42 4.27 1.33
N LEU A 70 -16.21 3.95 1.81
CA LEU A 70 -15.48 4.70 2.82
C LEU A 70 -14.36 5.57 2.24
N PHE A 71 -14.24 5.65 0.91
CA PHE A 71 -13.19 6.42 0.27
C PHE A 71 -13.30 7.90 0.65
N GLY A 72 -12.23 8.47 1.22
CA GLY A 72 -12.18 9.85 1.69
C GLY A 72 -12.63 10.07 3.14
N PHE A 73 -13.07 9.03 3.85
CA PHE A 73 -13.34 9.11 5.29
C PHE A 73 -12.06 8.93 6.10
N THR A 74 -11.72 9.94 6.92
CA THR A 74 -10.66 9.87 7.92
C THR A 74 -11.25 10.30 9.26
N PRO A 75 -11.26 9.44 10.29
CA PRO A 75 -11.76 9.82 11.61
C PRO A 75 -10.81 10.82 12.29
N ASP A 76 -11.37 11.79 12.98
CA ASP A 76 -10.63 12.70 13.87
C ASP A 76 -10.53 12.07 15.26
N LEU A 77 -9.31 11.70 15.66
CA LEU A 77 -9.04 11.04 16.94
C LEU A 77 -8.18 11.92 17.87
N ALA A 78 -8.05 13.22 17.60
CA ALA A 78 -7.22 14.12 18.39
C ALA A 78 -7.61 14.14 19.88
N GLY A 79 -8.90 13.96 20.20
CA GLY A 79 -9.42 13.90 21.57
C GLY A 79 -9.22 12.56 22.29
N MET A 80 -8.63 11.55 21.64
CA MET A 80 -8.46 10.20 22.18
C MET A 80 -6.99 9.73 22.16
N SER A 81 -6.04 10.67 22.17
CA SER A 81 -4.60 10.39 22.06
C SER A 81 -4.11 9.33 23.06
N ILE A 82 -4.54 9.41 24.31
CA ILE A 82 -4.17 8.44 25.36
C ILE A 82 -4.60 7.01 24.98
N GLN A 83 -5.85 6.84 24.53
CA GLN A 83 -6.36 5.54 24.10
C GLN A 83 -5.59 5.03 22.88
N ILE A 84 -5.27 5.91 21.93
CA ILE A 84 -4.50 5.56 20.72
C ILE A 84 -3.08 5.11 21.09
N ASP A 85 -2.40 5.81 22.00
CA ASP A 85 -1.05 5.44 22.45
C ASP A 85 -1.05 4.09 23.20
N ASN A 86 -2.05 3.86 24.06
CA ASN A 86 -2.23 2.58 24.75
C ASN A 86 -2.50 1.44 23.77
N ILE A 87 -3.41 1.64 22.80
CA ILE A 87 -3.74 0.66 21.75
C ILE A 87 -2.49 0.38 20.91
N ARG A 88 -1.72 1.41 20.54
CA ARG A 88 -0.47 1.27 19.79
C ARG A 88 0.54 0.40 20.52
N THR A 89 0.69 0.58 21.83
CA THR A 89 1.62 -0.22 22.66
C THR A 89 1.24 -1.71 22.63
N VAL A 90 -0.06 -2.01 22.77
CA VAL A 90 -0.57 -3.38 22.67
C VAL A 90 -0.41 -3.93 21.25
N TRP A 91 -0.64 -3.11 20.23
CA TRP A 91 -0.46 -3.47 18.82
C TRP A 91 0.99 -3.87 18.51
N GLU A 92 1.96 -3.02 18.88
CA GLU A 92 3.39 -3.27 18.64
C GLU A 92 3.88 -4.56 19.32
N LYS A 93 3.29 -4.92 20.46
CA LYS A 93 3.61 -6.15 21.21
C LYS A 93 3.13 -7.44 20.52
N TYR A 94 1.93 -7.43 19.92
CA TYR A 94 1.27 -8.66 19.46
C TYR A 94 1.15 -8.79 17.94
N TYR A 95 0.94 -7.69 17.23
CA TYR A 95 0.63 -7.69 15.80
C TYR A 95 1.72 -8.34 14.94
N PRO A 96 3.03 -8.07 15.13
CA PRO A 96 4.06 -8.65 14.26
C PRO A 96 4.02 -10.19 14.25
N GLY A 97 3.96 -10.82 15.44
CA GLY A 97 3.96 -12.28 15.55
C GLY A 97 2.67 -12.92 15.00
N LEU A 98 1.52 -12.27 15.20
CA LEU A 98 0.23 -12.74 14.65
C LEU A 98 0.22 -12.65 13.12
N MET A 99 0.76 -11.59 12.54
CA MET A 99 0.78 -11.39 11.08
C MET A 99 1.79 -12.25 10.35
N THR A 100 2.93 -12.55 10.97
CA THR A 100 3.93 -13.45 10.39
C THR A 100 3.62 -14.92 10.63
N GLY A 101 2.60 -15.25 11.44
CA GLY A 101 2.28 -16.62 11.84
C GLY A 101 3.34 -17.26 12.74
N SER A 102 4.15 -16.45 13.45
CA SER A 102 5.25 -16.93 14.28
C SER A 102 4.82 -17.35 15.69
N VAL A 103 3.54 -17.20 16.03
CA VAL A 103 2.97 -17.54 17.34
C VAL A 103 1.71 -18.39 17.17
N ASP A 104 1.35 -19.14 18.21
CA ASP A 104 0.07 -19.84 18.27
C ASP A 104 -1.08 -18.83 18.40
N VAL A 105 -1.90 -18.75 17.35
CA VAL A 105 -3.04 -17.82 17.26
C VAL A 105 -4.07 -18.09 18.34
N ASP A 106 -4.34 -19.36 18.67
CA ASP A 106 -5.38 -19.72 19.63
C ASP A 106 -5.01 -19.28 21.06
N ALA A 107 -3.71 -19.23 21.36
CA ALA A 107 -3.21 -18.78 22.65
C ALA A 107 -3.03 -17.24 22.73
N VAL A 108 -2.62 -16.61 21.62
CA VAL A 108 -2.19 -15.20 21.61
C VAL A 108 -3.30 -14.23 21.22
N LEU A 109 -4.16 -14.58 20.27
CA LEU A 109 -5.25 -13.72 19.80
C LEU A 109 -6.24 -13.33 20.93
N PRO A 110 -6.65 -14.24 21.84
CA PRO A 110 -7.53 -13.86 22.96
C PRO A 110 -6.87 -12.85 23.91
N LYS A 111 -5.56 -13.00 24.18
CA LYS A 111 -4.80 -12.07 25.04
C LYS A 111 -4.69 -10.70 24.39
N PHE A 112 -4.38 -10.67 23.09
CA PHE A 112 -4.33 -9.43 22.31
C PHE A 112 -5.68 -8.68 22.36
N ASN A 113 -6.79 -9.37 22.10
CA ASN A 113 -8.12 -8.77 22.15
C ASN A 113 -8.48 -8.24 23.56
N ALA A 114 -8.10 -8.96 24.62
CA ALA A 114 -8.34 -8.51 25.99
C ALA A 114 -7.55 -7.24 26.33
N GLU A 115 -6.25 -7.21 26.02
CA GLU A 115 -5.40 -6.03 26.27
C GLU A 115 -5.84 -4.83 25.42
N LEU A 116 -6.27 -5.04 24.16
CA LEU A 116 -6.81 -3.97 23.32
C LEU A 116 -8.09 -3.35 23.91
N ARG A 117 -9.00 -4.17 24.44
CA ARG A 117 -10.21 -3.66 25.11
C ARG A 117 -9.86 -2.85 26.35
N GLN A 118 -8.91 -3.33 27.16
CA GLN A 118 -8.41 -2.61 28.34
C GLN A 118 -7.74 -1.28 27.95
N ALA A 119 -7.06 -1.23 26.80
CA ALA A 119 -6.45 -0.03 26.26
C ALA A 119 -7.47 1.01 25.73
N GLY A 120 -8.76 0.66 25.68
CA GLY A 120 -9.83 1.57 25.26
C GLY A 120 -10.29 1.39 23.80
N LEU A 121 -10.00 0.25 23.17
CA LEU A 121 -10.40 -0.02 21.78
C LEU A 121 -11.91 0.16 21.55
N ASP A 122 -12.76 -0.25 22.49
CA ASP A 122 -14.21 -0.15 22.33
C ASP A 122 -14.69 1.31 22.32
N ALA A 123 -14.04 2.19 23.10
CA ALA A 123 -14.33 3.62 23.09
C ALA A 123 -13.93 4.26 21.75
N VAL A 124 -12.72 3.97 21.26
CA VAL A 124 -12.25 4.45 19.94
C VAL A 124 -13.16 3.93 18.83
N ARG A 125 -13.56 2.66 18.87
CA ARG A 125 -14.50 2.08 17.91
C ARG A 125 -15.84 2.81 17.89
N ALA A 126 -16.40 3.11 19.06
CA ALA A 126 -17.67 3.82 19.16
C ALA A 126 -17.57 5.24 18.57
N GLU A 127 -16.47 5.95 18.82
CA GLU A 127 -16.26 7.28 18.27
C GLU A 127 -16.06 7.26 16.75
N VAL A 128 -15.25 6.32 16.23
CA VAL A 128 -15.09 6.13 14.77
C VAL A 128 -16.43 5.81 14.11
N GLN A 129 -17.25 4.95 14.73
CA GLN A 129 -18.57 4.60 14.20
C GLN A 129 -19.50 5.83 14.19
N ARG A 130 -19.53 6.62 15.26
CA ARG A 130 -20.31 7.87 15.34
C ARG A 130 -19.91 8.85 14.23
N GLN A 131 -18.62 9.05 14.02
CA GLN A 131 -18.11 9.92 12.96
C GLN A 131 -18.41 9.37 11.57
N LEU A 132 -18.30 8.05 11.39
CA LEU A 132 -18.61 7.40 10.13
C LEU A 132 -20.09 7.57 9.76
N ASP A 133 -21.00 7.38 10.71
CA ASP A 133 -22.43 7.54 10.49
C ASP A 133 -22.78 9.00 10.17
N ALA A 134 -22.18 9.95 10.89
CA ALA A 134 -22.33 11.38 10.60
C ALA A 134 -21.76 11.74 9.20
N TRP A 135 -20.64 11.16 8.81
CA TRP A 135 -20.03 11.37 7.49
C TRP A 135 -20.91 10.80 6.38
N ARG A 136 -21.41 9.57 6.53
CA ARG A 136 -22.32 8.91 5.57
C ARG A 136 -23.61 9.68 5.36
N ALA A 137 -24.19 10.24 6.41
CA ALA A 137 -25.39 11.07 6.30
C ALA A 137 -25.17 12.33 5.45
N ARG A 138 -23.92 12.84 5.38
CA ARG A 138 -23.54 14.01 4.57
C ARG A 138 -23.02 13.64 3.18
N HIS A 139 -22.63 12.39 2.97
CA HIS A 139 -21.97 11.88 1.75
C HIS A 139 -22.73 10.67 1.18
N THR A 140 -24.07 10.74 1.20
CA THR A 140 -24.89 9.75 0.51
C THR A 140 -24.51 9.77 -0.98
N PRO A 141 -24.28 8.61 -1.62
CA PRO A 141 -23.87 8.53 -3.02
C PRO A 141 -24.86 9.20 -3.98
#